data_AF-A0AAJ5RVU7-F1
#
_entry.id   AF-A0AAJ5RVU7-F1
#
_cell.length_a   1.000
_cell.length_b   1.000
_cell.length_c   1.000
_cell.angle_alpha   90.00
_cell.angle_beta   90.00
_cell.angle_gamma   90.00
#
_symmetry.space_group_name_H-M   'P 1'
#
loop_
_entity.id
_entity.type
_entity.pdbx_description
1 polymer ?
#
loop_
_entity_poly.entity_id
_entity_poly.type
_entity_poly.pdbx_seq_one_letter_code
_entity_poly.pdbx_strand_id
1 'polypeptide(L)'
;MKKKYLKLSLLFIGGGALGCIITSLFFSWTLEKYILFSDQVSLVNNTGEIIHIIQDFNEEKVESEYVVELLERRVEIFKGIKSNSYEVLSRGKSDSKYANYGAALDRIVYSLEGVKEKVLKSKEIDVKKDMDEFLDAIDNYTTTVLEIQ
;
A
#
# COMPACT_ATOMS: atom_id res chain seq x y z
N MET A 1 58.58 -12.39 -3.51
CA MET A 1 57.53 -11.72 -2.71
C MET A 1 56.13 -11.65 -3.37
N LYS A 2 55.75 -12.51 -4.35
CA LYS A 2 54.46 -12.34 -5.09
C LYS A 2 53.27 -13.18 -4.58
N LYS A 3 53.48 -14.22 -3.76
CA LYS A 3 52.39 -15.15 -3.33
C LYS A 3 51.61 -14.68 -2.09
N LYS A 4 52.22 -13.90 -1.18
CA LYS A 4 51.56 -13.42 0.05
C LYS A 4 50.53 -12.32 -0.21
N TYR A 5 50.81 -11.41 -1.15
CA TYR A 5 49.88 -10.34 -1.52
C TYR A 5 48.67 -10.83 -2.32
N LEU A 6 48.80 -11.94 -3.07
CA LEU A 6 47.71 -12.54 -3.84
C LEU A 6 46.60 -13.11 -2.94
N LYS A 7 46.97 -13.73 -1.80
CA LYS A 7 46.01 -14.23 -0.81
C LYS A 7 45.30 -13.09 -0.06
N LEU A 8 46.01 -12.00 0.20
CA LEU A 8 45.43 -10.82 0.87
C LEU A 8 44.45 -10.10 -0.07
N SER A 9 44.78 -9.93 -1.35
CA SER A 9 43.88 -9.33 -2.34
C SER A 9 42.62 -10.17 -2.60
N LEU A 10 42.71 -11.51 -2.55
CA LEU A 10 41.55 -12.41 -2.62
C LEU A 10 40.61 -12.29 -1.41
N LEU A 11 41.13 -12.01 -0.21
CA LEU A 11 40.33 -11.72 0.99
C LEU A 11 39.61 -10.37 0.89
N PHE A 12 40.22 -9.35 0.27
CA PHE A 12 39.58 -8.06 0.04
C PHE A 12 38.56 -8.09 -1.11
N ILE A 13 38.80 -8.85 -2.18
CA ILE A 13 37.85 -9.03 -3.28
C ILE A 13 36.69 -9.95 -2.86
N GLY A 14 36.97 -11.03 -2.12
CA GLY A 14 35.96 -11.92 -1.56
C GLY A 14 35.13 -11.27 -0.46
N GLY A 15 35.77 -10.49 0.42
CA GLY A 15 35.09 -9.70 1.46
C GLY A 15 34.31 -8.52 0.88
N GLY A 16 34.80 -7.89 -0.21
CA GLY A 16 34.09 -6.85 -0.93
C GLY A 16 32.87 -7.38 -1.68
N ALA A 17 32.99 -8.50 -2.40
CA ALA A 17 31.87 -9.09 -3.13
C ALA A 17 30.79 -9.64 -2.19
N LEU A 18 31.17 -10.37 -1.14
CA LEU A 18 30.21 -10.82 -0.11
C LEU A 18 29.62 -9.64 0.67
N GLY A 19 30.42 -8.62 0.98
CA GLY A 19 29.94 -7.37 1.57
C GLY A 19 28.91 -6.66 0.70
N CYS A 20 29.13 -6.56 -0.62
CA CYS A 20 28.19 -6.02 -1.59
C CYS A 20 26.90 -6.83 -1.70
N ILE A 21 26.97 -8.16 -1.66
CA ILE A 21 25.78 -9.02 -1.69
C ILE A 21 24.97 -8.83 -0.40
N ILE A 22 25.63 -8.86 0.77
CA ILE A 22 24.97 -8.67 2.06
C ILE A 22 24.34 -7.28 2.16
N THR A 23 25.05 -6.22 1.75
CA THR A 23 24.49 -4.86 1.73
C THR A 23 23.34 -4.73 0.73
N SER A 24 23.38 -5.41 -0.41
CA SER A 24 22.27 -5.39 -1.37
C SER A 24 21.02 -6.10 -0.83
N LEU A 25 21.20 -7.25 -0.16
CA LEU A 25 20.12 -7.98 0.50
C LEU A 25 19.53 -7.16 1.65
N PHE A 26 20.39 -6.56 2.48
CA PHE A 26 19.97 -5.69 3.58
C PHE A 26 19.22 -4.47 3.06
N PHE A 27 19.74 -3.79 2.02
CA PHE A 27 19.09 -2.63 1.41
C PHE A 27 17.72 -2.99 0.84
N SER A 28 17.61 -4.11 0.11
CA SER A 28 16.33 -4.60 -0.41
C SER A 28 15.32 -4.88 0.70
N TRP A 29 15.75 -5.48 1.81
CA TRP A 29 14.88 -5.74 2.96
C TRP A 29 14.45 -4.45 3.67
N THR A 30 15.38 -3.51 3.89
CA THR A 30 15.05 -2.22 4.50
C THR A 30 14.12 -1.38 3.63
N LEU A 31 14.29 -1.42 2.31
CA LEU A 31 13.43 -0.71 1.36
C LEU A 31 12.01 -1.30 1.38
N GLU A 32 11.88 -2.62 1.39
CA GLU A 32 10.60 -3.31 1.54
C GLU A 32 9.86 -2.89 2.82
N LYS A 33 10.56 -2.89 3.96
CA LYS A 33 9.99 -2.44 5.24
C LYS A 33 9.57 -0.97 5.21
N TYR A 34 10.38 -0.10 4.59
CA TYR A 34 10.07 1.32 4.47
C TYR A 34 8.83 1.58 3.62
N ILE A 35 8.71 0.91 2.46
CA ILE A 35 7.55 1.02 1.58
C ILE A 35 6.28 0.58 2.32
N LEU A 36 6.30 -0.60 2.94
CA LEU A 36 5.15 -1.14 3.67
C LEU A 36 4.73 -0.24 4.84
N PHE A 37 5.69 0.33 5.57
CA PHE A 37 5.40 1.28 6.64
C PHE A 37 4.79 2.58 6.11
N SER A 38 5.35 3.14 5.04
CA SER A 38 4.81 4.33 4.38
C SER A 38 3.38 4.13 3.91
N ASP A 39 3.09 2.97 3.31
CA ASP A 39 1.74 2.65 2.84
C ASP A 39 0.76 2.48 4.01
N GLN A 40 1.16 1.87 5.13
CA GLN A 40 0.34 1.78 6.35
C GLN A 40 0.00 3.15 6.93
N VAL A 41 0.95 4.08 6.97
CA VAL A 41 0.68 5.45 7.43
C VAL A 41 -0.30 6.15 6.50
N SER A 42 -0.12 6.00 5.18
CA SER A 42 -1.04 6.53 4.18
C SER A 42 -2.46 5.96 4.33
N LEU A 43 -2.58 4.65 4.58
CA LEU A 43 -3.84 3.95 4.81
C LEU A 43 -4.61 4.55 5.99
N VAL A 44 -3.96 4.71 7.15
CA VAL A 44 -4.61 5.25 8.35
C VAL A 44 -5.13 6.66 8.10
N ASN A 45 -4.31 7.52 7.49
CA ASN A 45 -4.72 8.89 7.20
C ASN A 45 -5.92 8.94 6.24
N ASN A 46 -5.86 8.21 5.12
CA ASN A 46 -6.93 8.20 4.14
C ASN A 46 -8.22 7.55 4.68
N THR A 47 -8.10 6.51 5.50
CA THR A 47 -9.25 5.86 6.16
C THR A 47 -9.99 6.85 7.05
N GLY A 48 -9.27 7.62 7.88
CA GLY A 48 -9.88 8.66 8.70
C GLY A 48 -10.59 9.74 7.87
N GLU A 49 -9.95 10.21 6.80
CA GLU A 49 -10.55 11.21 5.90
C GLU A 49 -11.80 10.67 5.18
N ILE A 50 -11.81 9.41 4.75
CA ILE A 50 -12.98 8.77 4.12
C ILE A 50 -14.15 8.67 5.08
N ILE A 51 -13.90 8.24 6.33
CA ILE A 51 -14.94 8.19 7.37
C ILE A 51 -15.57 9.56 7.55
N HIS A 52 -14.75 10.62 7.64
CA HIS A 52 -15.25 11.99 7.76
C HIS A 52 -16.06 12.43 6.55
N ILE A 53 -15.61 12.14 5.33
CA ILE A 53 -16.35 12.46 4.10
C ILE A 53 -17.74 11.81 4.10
N ILE A 54 -17.83 10.52 4.45
CA ILE A 54 -19.09 9.76 4.45
C ILE A 54 -20.01 10.25 5.58
N GLN A 55 -19.46 10.56 6.75
CA GLN A 55 -20.22 11.13 7.88
C GLN A 55 -20.79 12.51 7.52
N ASP A 56 -19.97 13.40 6.97
CA ASP A 56 -20.41 14.74 6.60
C ASP A 56 -21.48 14.72 5.50
N PHE A 57 -21.40 13.77 4.56
CA PHE A 57 -22.46 13.55 3.58
C PHE A 57 -23.77 13.09 4.23
N ASN A 58 -23.70 12.10 5.13
CA ASN A 58 -24.87 11.56 5.81
C ASN A 58 -25.55 12.57 6.74
N GLU A 59 -24.78 13.50 7.30
CA GLU A 59 -25.30 14.62 8.11
C GLU A 59 -25.78 15.79 7.25
N GLU A 60 -25.87 15.62 5.92
CA GLU A 60 -26.31 16.64 4.95
C GLU A 60 -25.51 17.95 5.01
N LYS A 61 -24.28 17.90 5.54
CA LYS A 61 -23.40 19.08 5.65
C LYS A 61 -22.76 19.46 4.32
N VAL A 62 -22.72 18.53 3.38
CA VAL A 62 -21.92 18.62 2.16
C VAL A 62 -22.69 18.09 0.97
N GLU A 63 -22.57 18.77 -0.17
CA GLU A 63 -23.23 18.38 -1.42
C GLU A 63 -22.61 17.11 -2.03
N SER A 64 -23.45 16.31 -2.69
CA SER A 64 -23.06 15.04 -3.31
C SER A 64 -21.93 15.18 -4.33
N GLU A 65 -21.91 16.27 -5.11
CA GLU A 65 -20.87 16.50 -6.14
C GLU A 65 -19.49 16.68 -5.51
N TYR A 66 -19.42 17.43 -4.39
CA TYR A 66 -18.17 17.64 -3.67
C TYR A 66 -17.70 16.35 -2.98
N VAL A 67 -18.62 15.56 -2.42
CA VAL A 67 -18.29 14.25 -1.84
C VAL A 67 -17.74 13.29 -2.89
N VAL A 68 -18.33 13.25 -4.09
CA VAL A 68 -17.82 12.44 -5.21
C VAL A 68 -16.40 12.88 -5.58
N GLU A 69 -16.13 14.19 -5.67
CA GLU A 69 -14.78 14.70 -5.94
C GLU A 69 -13.78 14.27 -4.85
N LEU A 70 -14.16 14.40 -3.58
CA LEU A 70 -13.32 13.98 -2.47
C LEU A 70 -13.04 12.48 -2.49
N LEU A 71 -14.06 11.64 -2.72
CA LEU A 71 -13.91 10.19 -2.83
C LEU A 71 -13.06 9.79 -4.04
N GLU A 72 -13.20 10.46 -5.19
CA GLU A 72 -12.37 10.24 -6.38
C GLU A 72 -10.88 10.45 -6.06
N ARG A 73 -10.55 11.53 -5.36
CA ARG A 73 -9.17 11.81 -4.94
C ARG A 73 -8.61 10.69 -4.05
N ARG A 74 -9.43 10.07 -3.20
CA ARG A 74 -9.01 8.94 -2.35
C ARG A 74 -8.81 7.67 -3.14
N VAL A 75 -9.70 7.38 -4.09
CA VAL A 75 -9.55 6.27 -5.02
C VAL A 75 -8.22 6.37 -5.78
N GLU A 76 -7.88 7.56 -6.29
CA GLU A 76 -6.62 7.78 -7.00
C GLU A 76 -5.39 7.61 -6.11
N ILE A 77 -5.48 7.96 -4.81
CA ILE A 77 -4.40 7.68 -3.85
C ILE A 77 -4.15 6.17 -3.72
N PHE A 78 -5.20 5.36 -3.55
CA PHE A 78 -5.04 3.90 -3.43
C PHE A 78 -4.54 3.25 -4.72
N LYS A 79 -5.00 3.72 -5.88
CA LYS A 79 -4.44 3.34 -7.19
C LYS A 79 -2.96 3.71 -7.30
N GLY A 80 -2.58 4.88 -6.80
CA GLY A 80 -1.20 5.34 -6.72
C GLY A 80 -0.32 4.47 -5.83
N ILE A 81 -0.81 4.04 -4.66
CA ILE A 81 -0.11 3.08 -3.79
C ILE A 81 0.11 1.76 -4.54
N LYS A 82 -0.89 1.27 -5.27
CA LYS A 82 -0.75 0.06 -6.08
C LYS A 82 0.31 0.22 -7.18
N SER A 83 0.25 1.28 -7.97
CA SER A 83 1.22 1.46 -9.06
C SER A 83 2.63 1.70 -8.53
N ASN A 84 2.81 2.46 -7.45
CA ASN A 84 4.15 2.75 -6.94
C ASN A 84 4.71 1.61 -6.08
N SER A 85 3.99 1.24 -5.02
CA SER A 85 4.50 0.33 -4.00
C SER A 85 4.42 -1.12 -4.45
N TYR A 86 3.30 -1.57 -5.03
CA TYR A 86 3.19 -2.96 -5.50
C TYR A 86 4.12 -3.25 -6.67
N GLU A 87 4.29 -2.36 -7.65
CA GLU A 87 5.24 -2.59 -8.75
C GLU A 87 6.68 -2.69 -8.25
N VAL A 88 7.08 -1.85 -7.29
CA VAL A 88 8.43 -1.90 -6.71
C VAL A 88 8.64 -3.19 -5.89
N LEU A 89 7.65 -3.60 -5.11
CA LEU A 89 7.73 -4.80 -4.27
C LEU A 89 7.65 -6.10 -5.07
N SER A 90 6.87 -6.14 -6.15
CA SER A 90 6.70 -7.31 -7.02
C SER A 90 7.79 -7.46 -8.08
N ARG A 91 8.63 -6.44 -8.29
CA ARG A 91 9.67 -6.44 -9.32
C ARG A 91 10.68 -7.58 -9.10
N GLY A 92 10.65 -8.57 -9.98
CA GLY A 92 11.56 -9.71 -9.97
C GLY A 92 11.26 -10.78 -8.92
N LYS A 93 10.14 -10.68 -8.20
CA LYS A 93 9.69 -11.67 -7.21
C LYS A 93 8.28 -12.16 -7.59
N SER A 94 8.15 -13.41 -8.04
CA SER A 94 6.84 -14.07 -8.21
C SER A 94 6.30 -14.55 -6.86
N ASP A 95 6.33 -13.69 -5.86
CA ASP A 95 5.95 -14.03 -4.49
C ASP A 95 4.45 -13.78 -4.32
N SER A 96 3.71 -14.82 -3.94
CA SER A 96 2.26 -14.76 -3.73
C SER A 96 1.87 -13.72 -2.68
N LYS A 97 2.78 -13.37 -1.75
CA LYS A 97 2.50 -12.37 -0.71
C LYS A 97 2.26 -10.97 -1.30
N TYR A 98 3.00 -10.57 -2.33
CA TYR A 98 2.76 -9.26 -2.96
C TYR A 98 1.55 -9.28 -3.90
N ALA A 99 1.21 -10.44 -4.47
CA ALA A 99 -0.04 -10.60 -5.22
C ALA A 99 -1.26 -10.38 -4.31
N ASN A 100 -1.23 -10.94 -3.09
CA ASN A 100 -2.26 -10.69 -2.07
C ASN A 100 -2.30 -9.21 -1.67
N TYR A 101 -1.14 -8.56 -1.52
CA TYR A 101 -1.05 -7.13 -1.25
C TYR A 101 -1.74 -6.28 -2.33
N GLY A 102 -1.46 -6.56 -3.60
CA GLY A 102 -2.10 -5.89 -4.73
C GLY A 102 -3.61 -6.11 -4.77
N ALA A 103 -4.06 -7.34 -4.49
CA ALA A 103 -5.49 -7.68 -4.44
C ALA A 103 -6.22 -6.99 -3.27
N ALA A 104 -5.57 -6.81 -2.12
CA ALA A 104 -6.14 -6.09 -0.99
C ALA A 104 -6.34 -4.60 -1.32
N LEU A 105 -5.40 -3.96 -2.02
CA LEU A 105 -5.57 -2.60 -2.53
C LEU A 105 -6.74 -2.49 -3.52
N ASP A 106 -6.90 -3.48 -4.40
CA ASP A 106 -8.03 -3.52 -5.34
C ASP A 106 -9.39 -3.60 -4.63
N ARG A 107 -9.46 -4.34 -3.51
CA ARG A 107 -10.69 -4.41 -2.70
C ARG A 107 -11.04 -3.06 -2.09
N ILE A 108 -10.06 -2.32 -1.59
CA ILE A 108 -10.27 -0.95 -1.05
C ILE A 108 -10.79 -0.03 -2.15
N VAL A 109 -10.15 -0.04 -3.32
CA VAL A 109 -10.56 0.77 -4.48
C VAL A 109 -11.99 0.42 -4.90
N TYR A 110 -12.29 -0.88 -5.03
CA TYR A 110 -13.61 -1.36 -5.42
C TYR A 110 -14.69 -0.92 -4.43
N SER A 111 -14.45 -1.06 -3.12
CA SER A 111 -15.38 -0.62 -2.08
C SER A 111 -15.66 0.89 -2.18
N LEU A 112 -14.60 1.70 -2.31
CA LEU A 112 -14.75 3.16 -2.43
C LEU A 112 -15.44 3.59 -3.72
N GLU A 113 -15.15 2.95 -4.85
CA GLU A 113 -15.85 3.20 -6.10
C GLU A 113 -17.34 2.87 -5.98
N GLY A 114 -17.69 1.82 -5.22
CA GLY A 114 -19.08 1.48 -4.89
C GLY A 114 -19.78 2.56 -4.06
N VAL A 115 -19.12 3.09 -3.02
CA VAL A 115 -19.67 4.22 -2.23
C VAL A 115 -19.85 5.46 -3.10
N LYS A 116 -18.83 5.81 -3.89
CA LYS A 116 -18.87 6.95 -4.82
C LYS A 116 -20.04 6.84 -5.80
N GLU A 117 -20.27 5.65 -6.36
CA GLU A 117 -21.37 5.40 -7.29
C GLU A 117 -22.74 5.59 -6.63
N LYS A 118 -22.91 5.17 -5.38
CA LYS A 118 -24.15 5.38 -4.61
C LYS A 118 -24.39 6.87 -4.34
N VAL A 119 -23.37 7.60 -3.89
CA VAL A 119 -23.47 9.05 -3.71
C VAL A 119 -23.88 9.76 -5.01
N LEU A 120 -23.27 9.36 -6.13
CA LEU A 120 -23.54 9.96 -7.44
C LEU A 120 -24.96 9.66 -7.95
N LYS A 121 -25.43 8.42 -7.83
CA LYS A 121 -26.68 7.96 -8.45
C LYS A 121 -27.90 8.10 -7.56
N SER A 122 -27.81 7.64 -6.31
CA SER A 122 -28.94 7.60 -5.38
C SER A 122 -28.96 8.75 -4.38
N LYS A 123 -27.83 9.47 -4.21
CA LYS A 123 -27.65 10.45 -3.12
C LYS A 123 -27.99 9.89 -1.73
N GLU A 124 -27.96 8.57 -1.62
CA GLU A 124 -28.27 7.82 -0.41
C GLU A 124 -27.19 6.76 -0.24
N ILE A 125 -26.64 6.67 0.96
CA ILE A 125 -25.64 5.69 1.39
C ILE A 125 -26.23 4.93 2.57
N ASP A 126 -26.07 3.61 2.61
CA ASP A 126 -26.29 2.86 3.86
C ASP A 126 -24.97 2.94 4.64
N VAL A 127 -24.80 4.03 5.39
CA VAL A 127 -23.53 4.34 6.07
C VAL A 127 -22.99 3.16 6.85
N LYS A 128 -23.84 2.39 7.53
CA LYS A 128 -23.39 1.25 8.31
C LYS A 128 -22.82 0.18 7.39
N LYS A 129 -23.61 -0.29 6.43
CA LYS A 129 -23.20 -1.36 5.52
C LYS A 129 -21.98 -0.94 4.69
N ASP A 130 -22.00 0.26 4.14
CA ASP A 130 -20.96 0.78 3.27
C ASP A 130 -19.65 1.01 4.02
N MET A 131 -19.72 1.47 5.28
CA MET A 131 -18.53 1.57 6.11
C MET A 131 -18.01 0.22 6.57
N ASP A 132 -18.88 -0.74 6.90
CA ASP A 132 -18.46 -2.08 7.30
C ASP A 132 -17.73 -2.79 6.15
N GLU A 133 -18.24 -2.69 4.90
CA GLU A 133 -17.59 -3.24 3.70
C GLU A 133 -16.23 -2.56 3.43
N PHE A 134 -16.15 -1.24 3.61
CA PHE A 134 -14.88 -0.51 3.46
C PHE A 134 -13.86 -0.89 4.54
N LEU A 135 -14.27 -0.92 5.80
CA LEU A 135 -13.39 -1.26 6.92
C LEU A 135 -12.92 -2.72 6.87
N ASP A 136 -13.74 -3.65 6.36
CA ASP A 136 -13.33 -5.02 6.09
C ASP A 136 -12.21 -5.08 5.02
N ALA A 137 -12.32 -4.27 3.96
CA ALA A 137 -11.26 -4.17 2.96
C ALA A 137 -9.95 -3.61 3.55
N ILE A 138 -10.04 -2.64 4.47
CA ILE A 138 -8.89 -2.08 5.19
C ILE A 138 -8.27 -3.11 6.15
N ASP A 139 -9.08 -3.90 6.85
CA ASP A 139 -8.61 -4.95 7.75
C ASP A 139 -7.91 -6.08 6.97
N ASN A 140 -8.47 -6.47 5.83
CA ASN A 140 -7.85 -7.43 4.93
C ASN A 140 -6.47 -6.94 4.42
N TYR A 141 -6.37 -5.66 4.05
CA TYR A 141 -5.09 -5.05 3.69
C TYR A 141 -4.10 -5.05 4.86
N THR A 142 -4.54 -4.67 6.06
CA THR A 142 -3.68 -4.60 7.25
C THR A 142 -3.14 -5.98 7.61
N THR A 143 -3.99 -7.01 7.57
CA THR A 143 -3.60 -8.41 7.76
C THR A 143 -2.58 -8.85 6.72
N THR A 144 -2.81 -8.51 5.44
CA THR A 144 -1.88 -8.84 4.35
C THR A 144 -0.51 -8.19 4.55
N VAL A 145 -0.46 -6.93 5.01
CA VAL A 145 0.83 -6.27 5.30
C VAL A 145 1.56 -6.95 6.46
N LEU A 146 0.84 -7.38 7.51
CA LEU A 146 1.43 -8.11 8.63
C LEU A 146 2.02 -9.46 8.19
N GLU A 147 1.39 -10.16 7.25
CA GLU A 147 1.92 -11.43 6.70
C GLU A 147 3.21 -11.24 5.88
N ILE A 148 3.44 -10.05 5.34
CA ILE A 148 4.65 -9.72 4.57
C ILE A 148 5.81 -9.34 5.50
N GLN A 149 5.51 -8.81 6.70
CA GLN A 149 6.48 -8.29 7.66
C GLN A 149 7.14 -9.40 8.50
#